data_AF-A0A7C3LNI0-F1
#
_entry.id   AF-A0A7C3LNI0-F1
#
_cell.length_a   1.000
_cell.length_b   1.000
_cell.length_c   1.000
_cell.angle_alpha   90.00
_cell.angle_beta   90.00
_cell.angle_gamma   90.00
#
_symmetry.space_group_name_H-M   'P 1'
#
loop_
_entity.id
_entity.type
_entity.pdbx_description
1 polymer ?
#
loop_
_entity_poly.entity_id
_entity_poly.type
_entity_poly.pdbx_seq_one_letter_code
_entity_poly.pdbx_strand_id
1 'polypeptide(L)'
;MRYPKTLLVSLFLICITTLPASPLCDWEKLGKKACDGKMVKATGTLNNYPEQHPKLTMDQVETYWSVNKSTWIFVSKDMIQCSRKAEVTGKLTARVGPCDAKSKTKNQYCGTAIYVDQWKCL
;
A
#
# COMPACT_ATOMS: atom_id res chain seq x y z
N MET A 1 -11.40 -55.88 -41.38
CA MET A 1 -11.81 -55.55 -40.00
C MET A 1 -11.04 -54.31 -39.56
N ARG A 2 -11.74 -53.30 -39.06
CA ARG A 2 -11.24 -51.97 -38.65
C ARG A 2 -10.75 -52.02 -37.20
N TYR A 3 -9.59 -51.45 -36.89
CA TYR A 3 -9.33 -50.79 -35.59
C TYR A 3 -8.41 -49.57 -35.82
N PRO A 4 -8.78 -48.37 -35.32
CA PRO A 4 -8.06 -47.14 -35.60
C PRO A 4 -6.96 -46.82 -34.59
N LYS A 5 -6.02 -46.01 -35.09
CA LYS A 5 -4.90 -45.33 -34.43
C LYS A 5 -5.30 -44.67 -33.11
N THR A 6 -4.60 -45.01 -32.03
CA THR A 6 -4.68 -44.29 -30.74
C THR A 6 -3.48 -43.34 -30.65
N LEU A 7 -3.68 -42.09 -31.08
CA LEU A 7 -2.71 -41.02 -30.92
C LEU A 7 -2.99 -40.35 -29.56
N LEU A 8 -2.21 -40.66 -28.54
CA LEU A 8 -2.28 -40.00 -27.23
C LEU A 8 -1.64 -38.61 -27.36
N VAL A 9 -2.46 -37.59 -27.55
CA VAL A 9 -2.03 -36.19 -27.43
C VAL A 9 -2.05 -35.85 -25.95
N SER A 10 -0.86 -35.86 -25.33
CA SER A 10 -0.66 -35.41 -23.96
C SER A 10 -0.82 -33.89 -23.90
N LEU A 11 -1.99 -33.45 -23.43
CA LEU A 11 -2.32 -32.05 -23.24
C LEU A 11 -1.61 -31.54 -21.96
N PHE A 12 -0.45 -30.91 -22.11
CA PHE A 12 0.19 -30.15 -21.04
C PHE A 12 -0.65 -28.90 -20.77
N LEU A 13 -1.49 -28.97 -19.73
CA LEU A 13 -2.20 -27.81 -19.18
C LEU A 13 -1.18 -26.95 -18.41
N ILE A 14 -0.56 -25.98 -19.07
CA ILE A 14 0.20 -24.93 -18.38
C ILE A 14 -0.84 -23.96 -17.80
N CYS A 15 -1.21 -24.18 -16.55
CA CYS A 15 -2.03 -23.25 -15.79
C CYS A 15 -1.16 -22.03 -15.43
N ILE A 16 -1.07 -21.06 -16.34
CA ILE A 16 -0.47 -19.77 -16.05
C ILE A 16 -1.49 -19.01 -15.20
N THR A 17 -1.37 -19.12 -13.87
CA THR A 17 -2.11 -18.26 -12.95
C THR A 17 -1.52 -16.85 -13.02
N THR A 18 -1.90 -16.08 -14.04
CA THR A 18 -1.77 -14.62 -13.99
C THR A 18 -2.72 -14.14 -12.92
N LEU A 19 -2.23 -13.92 -11.69
CA LEU A 19 -2.93 -13.03 -10.77
C LEU A 19 -3.12 -11.71 -11.54
N PRO A 20 -4.34 -11.18 -11.65
CA PRO A 20 -4.51 -9.86 -12.23
C PRO A 20 -3.68 -8.91 -11.37
N ALA A 21 -2.68 -8.28 -11.97
CA ALA A 21 -1.98 -7.17 -11.34
C ALA A 21 -3.07 -6.17 -10.96
N SER A 22 -3.39 -6.08 -9.67
CA SER A 22 -4.38 -5.13 -9.19
C SER A 22 -3.91 -3.76 -9.70
N PRO A 23 -4.67 -3.09 -10.58
CA PRO A 23 -4.18 -1.89 -11.23
C PRO A 23 -3.95 -0.85 -10.15
N LEU A 24 -2.67 -0.52 -9.93
CA LEU A 24 -2.28 0.47 -8.95
C LEU A 24 -2.93 1.80 -9.32
N CYS A 25 -3.56 2.45 -8.34
CA CYS A 25 -4.10 3.79 -8.52
C CYS A 25 -2.96 4.80 -8.59
N ASP A 26 -2.91 5.54 -9.68
CA ASP A 26 -1.97 6.64 -9.87
C ASP A 26 -2.44 7.86 -9.06
N TRP A 27 -2.03 7.91 -7.80
CA TRP A 27 -2.41 8.98 -6.88
C TRP A 27 -1.75 10.31 -7.20
N GLU A 28 -0.61 10.33 -7.90
CA GLU A 28 0.06 11.56 -8.33
C GLU A 28 -0.80 12.28 -9.38
N LYS A 29 -1.42 11.50 -10.27
CA LYS A 29 -2.34 12.02 -11.29
C LYS A 29 -3.76 12.28 -10.77
N LEU A 30 -4.32 11.32 -10.02
CA LEU A 30 -5.74 11.33 -9.62
C LEU A 30 -5.98 11.99 -8.26
N GLY A 31 -4.93 12.16 -7.45
CA GLY A 31 -5.00 12.68 -6.10
C GLY A 31 -5.38 11.62 -5.05
N LYS A 32 -4.96 11.88 -3.80
CA LYS A 32 -5.15 10.95 -2.66
C LYS A 32 -6.61 10.54 -2.46
N LYS A 33 -7.54 11.49 -2.56
CA LYS A 33 -8.99 11.24 -2.33
C LYS A 33 -9.60 10.29 -3.36
N ALA A 34 -9.16 10.34 -4.62
CA ALA A 34 -9.66 9.46 -5.69
C ALA A 34 -9.06 8.05 -5.60
N CYS A 35 -7.90 7.93 -4.96
CA CYS A 35 -7.22 6.67 -4.67
C CYS A 35 -7.50 6.13 -3.26
N ASP A 36 -8.36 6.79 -2.48
CA ASP A 36 -8.72 6.34 -1.13
C ASP A 36 -9.35 4.93 -1.18
N GLY A 37 -8.83 4.03 -0.35
CA GLY A 37 -9.20 2.62 -0.32
C GLY A 37 -8.63 1.76 -1.46
N LYS A 38 -7.81 2.31 -2.37
CA LYS A 38 -7.20 1.57 -3.48
C LYS A 38 -5.72 1.27 -3.23
N MET A 39 -5.21 0.26 -3.94
CA MET A 39 -3.78 -0.03 -3.97
C MET A 39 -3.03 1.09 -4.67
N VAL A 40 -1.95 1.56 -4.06
CA VAL A 40 -1.06 2.58 -4.62
C VAL A 40 0.38 2.14 -4.47
N LYS A 41 1.26 2.77 -5.25
CA LYS A 41 2.69 2.76 -5.03
C LYS A 41 3.15 4.15 -4.67
N ALA A 42 3.96 4.27 -3.63
CA ALA A 42 4.49 5.54 -3.17
C ALA A 42 5.97 5.40 -2.83
N THR A 43 6.73 6.44 -3.15
CA THR A 43 8.12 6.55 -2.73
C THR A 43 8.21 7.56 -1.60
N GLY A 44 8.60 7.07 -0.43
CA GLY A 44 8.87 7.88 0.75
C GLY A 44 10.35 8.23 0.86
N THR A 45 10.64 9.40 1.44
CA THR A 45 11.98 9.76 1.96
C THR A 45 11.93 9.85 3.49
N LEU A 46 12.98 9.39 4.18
CA LEU A 46 12.96 9.23 5.64
C LEU A 46 12.68 10.60 6.28
N ASN A 47 11.68 10.64 7.14
CA ASN A 47 11.27 11.87 7.80
C ASN A 47 11.56 11.81 9.30
N ASN A 48 12.18 12.86 9.84
CA ASN A 48 12.51 12.96 11.26
C ASN A 48 11.53 13.86 12.05
N TYR A 49 10.39 14.25 11.46
CA TYR A 49 9.39 15.07 12.16
C TYR A 49 8.55 14.23 13.13
N PRO A 50 8.44 14.63 14.42
CA PRO A 50 7.49 14.03 15.34
C PRO A 50 6.09 14.58 15.04
N GLU A 51 5.34 13.93 14.15
CA GLU A 51 3.93 14.25 13.97
C GLU A 51 3.09 13.48 14.98
N GLN A 52 2.22 14.21 15.69
CA GLN A 52 1.29 13.63 16.66
C GLN A 52 0.14 12.95 15.93
N HIS A 53 0.28 11.66 15.65
CA HIS A 53 -0.83 10.81 15.19
C HIS A 53 -1.15 9.78 16.28
N PRO A 54 -2.44 9.54 16.60
CA PRO A 54 -2.78 8.37 17.39
C PRO A 54 -2.34 7.13 16.62
N LYS A 55 -1.92 6.08 17.34
CA LYS A 55 -1.69 4.78 16.72
C LYS A 55 -2.95 4.35 15.96
N LEU A 56 -2.80 4.11 14.67
CA LEU A 56 -3.84 3.65 13.76
C LEU A 56 -4.17 2.18 14.02
N THR A 57 -3.17 1.40 14.41
CA THR A 57 -3.29 -0.03 14.72
C THR A 57 -2.43 -0.39 15.93
N MET A 58 -2.91 -1.32 16.75
CA MET A 58 -2.20 -1.74 17.98
C MET A 58 -1.17 -2.83 17.73
N ASP A 59 -1.33 -3.57 16.63
CA ASP A 59 -0.61 -4.80 16.27
C ASP A 59 0.35 -4.62 15.08
N GLN A 60 0.41 -3.43 14.48
CA GLN A 60 1.31 -3.14 13.38
C GLN A 60 2.29 -2.03 13.75
N VAL A 61 3.40 -1.97 13.01
CA VAL A 61 4.43 -0.94 13.14
C VAL A 61 4.08 0.23 12.23
N GLU A 62 4.23 1.44 12.76
CA GLU A 62 4.08 2.68 12.01
C GLU A 62 5.46 3.26 11.71
N THR A 63 5.74 3.52 10.45
CA THR A 63 6.94 4.23 10.02
C THR A 63 6.56 5.49 9.27
N TYR A 64 7.18 6.61 9.61
CA TYR A 64 6.81 7.93 9.10
C TYR A 64 7.76 8.34 7.96
N TRP A 65 7.18 8.67 6.81
CA TRP A 65 7.94 8.99 5.60
C TRP A 65 7.35 10.22 4.89
N SER A 66 8.20 11.04 4.29
CA SER A 66 7.77 12.16 3.46
C SER A 66 7.49 11.68 2.04
N VAL A 67 6.25 11.83 1.58
CA VAL A 67 5.79 11.54 0.22
C VAL A 67 5.24 12.85 -0.37
N ASN A 68 5.92 13.37 -1.40
CA ASN A 68 5.62 14.66 -2.02
C ASN A 68 5.42 15.80 -1.00
N LYS A 69 6.43 16.01 -0.15
CA LYS A 69 6.47 17.05 0.91
C LYS A 69 5.37 16.94 1.98
N SER A 70 4.58 15.87 1.97
CA SER A 70 3.61 15.55 3.02
C SER A 70 4.10 14.36 3.81
N THR A 71 3.95 14.36 5.13
CA THR A 71 4.21 13.15 5.92
C THR A 71 3.07 12.17 5.75
N TRP A 72 3.41 10.93 5.45
CA TRP A 72 2.50 9.80 5.36
C TRP A 72 2.95 8.74 6.34
N ILE A 73 1.98 7.98 6.85
CA ILE A 73 2.20 6.89 7.80
C ILE A 73 2.21 5.59 7.00
N PHE A 74 3.31 4.85 7.06
CA PHE A 74 3.39 3.50 6.50
C PHE A 74 3.12 2.51 7.62
N VAL A 75 1.99 1.81 7.52
CA VAL A 75 1.53 0.85 8.51
C VAL A 75 1.81 -0.55 7.98
N SER A 76 2.67 -1.31 8.67
CA SER A 76 3.14 -2.62 8.20
C SER A 76 3.36 -3.58 9.36
N LYS A 77 3.36 -4.88 9.08
CA LYS A 77 3.67 -5.91 10.08
C LYS A 77 5.06 -5.73 10.70
N ASP A 78 6.05 -5.38 9.86
CA ASP A 78 7.43 -5.18 10.25
C ASP A 78 7.86 -3.72 10.02
N MET A 79 8.84 -3.23 10.78
CA MET A 79 9.39 -1.88 10.61
C MET A 79 10.07 -1.71 9.25
N ILE A 80 9.79 -0.62 8.54
CA ILE A 80 10.47 -0.30 7.27
C ILE A 80 11.84 0.31 7.57
N GLN A 81 12.88 -0.51 7.50
CA GLN A 81 14.26 -0.13 7.84
C GLN A 81 15.07 0.32 6.61
N CYS A 82 14.79 1.51 6.09
CA CYS A 82 15.57 2.11 5.01
C CYS A 82 16.31 3.38 5.47
N SER A 83 17.54 3.58 5.00
CA SER A 83 18.40 4.68 5.45
C SER A 83 18.01 6.05 4.88
N ARG A 84 17.40 6.09 3.69
CA ARG A 84 17.08 7.36 2.99
C ARG A 84 15.75 7.33 2.24
N LYS A 85 15.47 6.27 1.50
CA LYS A 85 14.29 6.15 0.65
C LYS A 85 13.70 4.75 0.71
N ALA A 86 12.39 4.67 0.60
CA ALA A 86 11.65 3.42 0.49
C ALA A 86 10.58 3.56 -0.60
N GLU A 87 10.44 2.54 -1.44
CA GLU A 87 9.25 2.36 -2.29
C GLU A 87 8.32 1.39 -1.57
N VAL A 88 7.07 1.81 -1.34
CA VAL A 88 6.03 1.00 -0.71
C VAL A 88 4.87 0.79 -1.67
N THR A 89 4.31 -0.41 -1.66
CA THR A 89 3.04 -0.73 -2.31
C THR A 89 2.06 -1.18 -1.24
N GLY A 90 0.87 -0.61 -1.26
CA GLY A 90 -0.13 -0.86 -0.21
C GLY A 90 -1.44 -0.14 -0.45
N LYS A 91 -2.41 -0.37 0.44
CA LYS A 91 -3.73 0.27 0.36
C LYS A 91 -3.67 1.69 0.94
N LEU A 92 -3.98 2.68 0.13
CA LEU A 92 -4.06 4.07 0.55
C LEU A 92 -5.29 4.32 1.43
N THR A 93 -5.11 5.03 2.53
CA THR A 93 -6.18 5.62 3.32
C THR A 93 -5.91 7.11 3.46
N ALA A 94 -6.68 7.94 2.75
CA ALA A 94 -6.44 9.38 2.64
C ALA A 94 -6.90 10.19 3.87
N ARG A 95 -7.58 9.53 4.82
CA ARG A 95 -8.15 10.13 6.03
C ARG A 95 -7.98 9.16 7.19
N VAL A 96 -6.85 9.25 7.86
CA VAL A 96 -6.55 8.44 9.04
C VAL A 96 -6.65 9.27 10.32
N GLY A 97 -7.21 8.60 11.36
CA GLY A 97 -7.34 8.97 12.78
C GLY A 97 -7.64 10.42 13.20
N PRO A 98 -8.35 10.63 14.33
CA PRO A 98 -8.00 11.56 15.39
C PRO A 98 -7.16 12.81 15.19
N CYS A 99 -7.35 13.71 14.24
CA CYS A 99 -6.54 14.94 14.22
C CYS A 99 -7.15 16.12 14.94
N ASP A 100 -7.35 15.92 16.22
CA ASP A 100 -7.15 16.92 17.27
C ASP A 100 -7.36 16.18 18.60
N ALA A 101 -6.41 16.28 19.52
CA ALA A 101 -6.54 15.74 20.87
C ALA A 101 -7.64 16.44 21.71
N LYS A 102 -8.21 17.57 21.26
CA LYS A 102 -9.16 18.41 22.03
C LYS A 102 -10.36 19.01 21.24
N SER A 103 -10.60 18.69 19.96
CA SER A 103 -11.65 19.35 19.14
C SER A 103 -13.10 18.95 19.49
N LYS A 104 -14.04 19.92 19.45
CA LYS A 104 -15.51 19.70 19.56
C LYS A 104 -16.28 19.71 18.23
N THR A 105 -15.63 19.99 17.09
CA THR A 105 -16.26 20.01 15.75
C THR A 105 -15.63 18.98 14.81
N LYS A 106 -16.47 18.36 13.97
CA LYS A 106 -16.32 17.02 13.36
C LYS A 106 -15.23 16.82 12.27
N ASN A 107 -14.11 17.53 12.27
CA ASN A 107 -12.98 17.19 11.39
C ASN A 107 -11.82 16.56 12.18
N GLN A 108 -12.14 15.40 12.76
CA GLN A 108 -11.30 14.56 13.60
C GLN A 108 -10.32 13.67 12.79
N TYR A 109 -9.89 14.03 11.58
CA TYR A 109 -9.05 13.16 10.74
C TYR A 109 -7.98 13.94 9.95
N CYS A 110 -6.69 13.72 10.21
CA CYS A 110 -5.60 14.32 9.44
C CYS A 110 -4.47 13.31 9.24
N GLY A 111 -3.99 13.24 8.01
CA GLY A 111 -2.94 12.31 7.67
C GLY A 111 -3.38 11.38 6.56
N THR A 112 -2.38 10.74 6.00
CA THR A 112 -2.53 9.77 4.93
C THR A 112 -1.72 8.57 5.35
N ALA A 113 -2.33 7.39 5.32
CA ALA A 113 -1.64 6.15 5.58
C ALA A 113 -1.59 5.28 4.33
N ILE A 114 -0.56 4.44 4.25
CA ILE A 114 -0.53 3.29 3.37
C ILE A 114 -0.40 2.07 4.28
N TYR A 115 -1.37 1.16 4.20
CA TYR A 115 -1.24 -0.18 4.77
C TYR A 115 -0.41 -1.01 3.80
N VAL A 116 0.85 -1.24 4.16
CA VAL A 116 1.89 -1.71 3.26
C VAL A 116 1.86 -3.23 3.15
N ASP A 117 1.76 -3.71 1.92
CA ASP A 117 1.88 -5.14 1.59
C ASP A 117 3.33 -5.49 1.23
N GLN A 118 4.02 -4.59 0.52
CA GLN A 118 5.37 -4.78 0.02
C GLN A 118 6.18 -3.49 0.12
N TRP A 119 7.45 -3.60 0.46
CA TRP A 119 8.39 -2.49 0.45
C TRP A 119 9.78 -2.92 0.02
N LYS A 120 10.56 -1.96 -0.48
CA LYS A 120 12.01 -2.12 -0.73
C LYS A 120 12.73 -0.80 -0.49
N CYS A 121 13.99 -0.88 -0.09
CA CYS A 121 14.86 0.29 -0.04
C CYS A 121 15.33 0.69 -1.44
N LEU A 122 15.48 2.00 -1.66
CA LEU A 122 15.99 2.60 -2.89
C LEU A 122 17.31 3.34 -2.64
#